data_AF-A0A3B8XJT5-F1
#
_entry.id   AF-A0A3B8XJT5-F1
#
_cell.length_a   1.000
_cell.length_b   1.000
_cell.length_c   1.000
_cell.angle_alpha   90.00
_cell.angle_beta   90.00
_cell.angle_gamma   90.00
#
_symmetry.space_group_name_H-M   'P 1'
#
loop_
_entity.id
_entity.type
_entity.pdbx_description
1 polymer ?
#
loop_
_entity_poly.entity_id
_entity_poly.type
_entity_poly.pdbx_seq_one_letter_code
_entity_poly.pdbx_strand_id
1 'polypeptide(L)'
;MRFAKLVPTLVLVGFTVMACGSSPAPAASKGKIAVLLPDSQSSSRWENDDRKFFVAAFAAAGLSTSDYSIVNAGGSASTQQT
;
A
#
# COMPACT_ATOMS: atom_id res chain seq x y z
N MET A 1 -3.63 22.11 43.74
CA MET A 1 -2.29 22.70 43.47
C MET A 1 -1.55 21.70 42.59
N ARG A 2 -1.68 21.78 41.26
CA ARG A 2 -0.84 22.52 40.30
C ARG A 2 0.54 21.87 40.04
N PHE A 3 0.58 21.11 38.94
CA PHE A 3 1.67 20.93 37.96
C PHE A 3 2.93 20.17 38.42
N ALA A 4 3.62 19.36 37.61
CA ALA A 4 3.76 19.40 36.16
C ALA A 4 4.00 17.99 35.56
N LYS A 5 3.48 17.80 34.35
CA LYS A 5 3.77 16.66 33.46
C LYS A 5 5.13 16.91 32.79
N LEU A 6 6.01 15.92 32.79
CA LEU A 6 7.25 15.90 32.01
C LEU A 6 7.10 14.80 30.94
N VAL A 7 7.03 15.21 29.68
CA VAL A 7 6.92 14.36 28.48
C VAL A 7 7.99 14.85 27.49
N PRO A 8 8.62 13.95 26.72
CA PRO A 8 10.04 13.99 26.42
C PRO A 8 10.39 14.78 25.16
N THR A 9 11.60 15.33 25.13
CA THR A 9 12.16 16.01 23.95
C THR A 9 12.72 14.96 22.98
N LEU A 10 11.89 14.53 22.02
CA LEU A 10 12.30 13.78 20.84
C LEU A 10 13.04 14.74 19.89
N VAL A 11 14.36 14.61 19.76
CA VAL A 11 15.15 15.36 18.78
C VAL A 11 15.08 14.64 17.44
N LEU A 12 14.33 15.20 16.49
CA LEU A 12 14.22 14.72 15.12
C LEU A 12 15.26 15.44 14.25
N VAL A 13 16.36 14.76 13.88
CA VAL A 13 17.31 15.27 12.88
C VAL A 13 16.71 15.03 11.50
N GLY A 14 16.13 16.09 10.91
CA GLY A 14 15.59 16.06 9.55
C GLY A 14 16.66 16.37 8.51
N PHE A 15 16.97 15.41 7.64
CA PHE A 15 17.76 15.64 6.42
C PHE A 15 16.78 15.91 5.27
N THR A 16 16.47 17.18 5.00
CA THR A 16 15.57 17.56 3.91
C THR A 16 16.38 17.93 2.68
N VAL A 17 16.45 17.01 1.69
CA VAL A 17 16.86 17.35 0.32
C VAL A 17 15.70 18.08 -0.36
N MET A 18 15.94 19.31 -0.79
CA MET A 18 14.94 20.17 -1.44
C MET A 18 15.11 20.12 -2.95
N ALA A 19 14.38 19.21 -3.61
CA ALA A 19 14.20 19.24 -5.06
C ALA A 19 13.04 20.19 -5.38
N CYS A 20 13.36 21.35 -5.97
CA CYS A 20 12.36 22.32 -6.43
C CYS A 20 11.74 21.81 -7.74
N GLY A 21 10.43 21.55 -7.71
CA GLY A 21 9.62 21.14 -8.83
C GLY A 21 8.15 21.36 -8.50
N SER A 22 7.75 22.63 -8.33
CA SER A 22 6.38 23.02 -8.02
C SER A 22 5.49 22.91 -9.25
N SER A 23 5.15 21.68 -9.64
CA SER A 23 3.93 21.43 -10.41
C SER A 23 2.74 21.44 -9.45
N PRO A 24 1.60 22.07 -9.79
CA PRO A 24 0.39 21.90 -9.01
C PRO A 24 0.08 20.41 -8.94
N ALA A 25 0.13 19.84 -7.73
CA ALA A 25 -0.24 18.44 -7.53
C ALA A 25 -1.68 18.29 -8.06
N PRO A 26 -1.93 17.44 -9.06
CA PRO A 26 -3.30 17.15 -9.45
C PRO A 26 -4.03 16.69 -8.20
N ALA A 27 -5.27 17.17 -8.01
CA ALA A 27 -6.13 16.69 -6.94
C ALA A 27 -6.06 15.16 -6.94
N ALA A 28 -5.65 14.57 -5.81
CA ALA A 28 -5.37 13.14 -5.72
C ALA A 28 -6.63 12.37 -6.13
N SER A 29 -6.67 11.95 -7.39
CA SER A 29 -7.69 11.06 -7.89
C SER A 29 -7.51 9.75 -7.13
N LYS A 30 -8.60 9.23 -6.56
CA LYS A 30 -8.61 7.91 -5.94
C LYS A 30 -8.44 6.87 -7.05
N GLY A 31 -7.19 6.66 -7.44
CA GLY A 31 -6.79 5.62 -8.39
C GLY A 31 -7.18 4.24 -7.86
N LYS A 32 -7.43 3.30 -8.76
CA LYS A 32 -7.66 1.90 -8.42
C LYS A 32 -6.33 1.18 -8.27
N ILE A 33 -6.25 0.27 -7.30
CA ILE A 33 -5.07 -0.56 -7.07
C ILE A 33 -5.30 -1.92 -7.75
N ALA A 34 -4.42 -2.32 -8.67
CA ALA A 34 -4.44 -3.65 -9.24
C ALA A 34 -3.24 -4.44 -8.70
N VAL A 35 -3.51 -5.56 -8.04
CA VAL A 35 -2.50 -6.51 -7.57
C VAL A 35 -2.58 -7.76 -8.44
N LEU A 36 -1.48 -8.07 -9.12
CA LEU A 36 -1.32 -9.32 -9.85
C LEU A 36 -0.41 -10.25 -9.05
N LEU A 37 -0.99 -11.34 -8.56
CA LEU A 37 -0.26 -12.42 -7.90
C LEU A 37 0.26 -13.41 -8.96
N PRO A 38 1.43 -14.04 -8.71
CA PRO A 38 1.89 -15.19 -9.51
C PRO A 38 0.93 -16.37 -9.44
N ASP A 39 1.29 -17.48 -10.07
CA ASP A 39 0.36 -18.59 -10.26
C ASP A 39 0.05 -19.39 -8.98
N SER A 40 -1.22 -19.76 -8.81
CA SER A 40 -1.69 -20.58 -7.70
C SER A 40 -1.53 -22.09 -7.91
N GLN A 41 -1.16 -22.55 -9.12
CA GLN A 41 -0.95 -23.96 -9.44
C GLN A 41 0.42 -24.44 -8.97
N SER A 42 1.49 -23.68 -9.22
CA SER A 42 2.84 -24.01 -8.75
C SER A 42 3.04 -23.70 -7.26
N SER A 43 2.22 -22.81 -6.68
CA SER A 43 2.25 -22.53 -5.24
C SER A 43 0.91 -22.02 -4.69
N SER A 44 0.37 -22.74 -3.72
CA SER A 44 -0.86 -22.34 -3.00
C SER A 44 -0.67 -21.14 -2.05
N ARG A 45 0.58 -20.75 -1.75
CA ARG A 45 0.91 -19.65 -0.83
C ARG A 45 0.23 -18.34 -1.24
N TRP A 46 0.21 -18.04 -2.54
CA TRP A 46 -0.33 -16.79 -3.07
C TRP A 46 -1.83 -16.61 -2.76
N GLU A 47 -2.60 -17.70 -2.84
CA GLU A 47 -4.04 -17.66 -2.56
C GLU A 47 -4.34 -17.74 -1.06
N ASN A 48 -3.59 -18.56 -0.32
CA ASN A 48 -3.88 -18.83 1.09
C ASN A 48 -3.36 -17.73 2.03
N ASP A 49 -2.25 -17.11 1.68
CA ASP A 49 -1.55 -16.14 2.53
C ASP A 49 -1.54 -14.74 1.91
N ASP A 50 -0.92 -14.56 0.75
CA ASP A 50 -0.72 -13.22 0.18
C ASP A 50 -2.06 -12.51 -0.04
N ARG A 51 -3.06 -13.17 -0.64
CA ARG A 51 -4.41 -12.60 -0.81
C ARG A 51 -5.01 -12.16 0.53
N LYS A 52 -4.93 -13.00 1.56
CA LYS A 52 -5.47 -12.72 2.90
C LYS A 52 -4.82 -11.46 3.50
N PHE A 53 -3.51 -11.33 3.39
CA PHE A 53 -2.78 -10.17 3.93
C PHE A 53 -3.04 -8.89 3.14
N PHE A 54 -3.15 -8.95 1.81
CA PHE A 54 -3.54 -7.78 1.01
C PHE A 54 -4.94 -7.27 1.35
N VAL A 55 -5.92 -8.17 1.47
CA VAL A 55 -7.29 -7.79 1.87
C VAL A 55 -7.29 -7.15 3.25
N ALA A 56 -6.56 -7.71 4.23
CA ALA A 56 -6.45 -7.14 5.56
C ALA A 56 -5.79 -5.75 5.54
N ALA A 57 -4.72 -5.57 4.77
CA ALA A 57 -4.02 -4.30 4.63
C ALA A 57 -4.91 -3.23 3.95
N PHE A 58 -5.64 -3.60 2.89
CA PHE A 58 -6.56 -2.68 2.22
C PHE A 58 -7.74 -2.30 3.09
N ALA A 59 -8.28 -3.24 3.86
CA ALA A 59 -9.31 -2.95 4.86
C ALA A 59 -8.80 -1.99 5.94
N ALA A 60 -7.58 -2.20 6.45
CA ALA A 60 -6.94 -1.30 7.41
C ALA A 60 -6.67 0.10 6.84
N ALA A 61 -6.44 0.19 5.53
CA ALA A 61 -6.30 1.45 4.79
C ALA A 61 -7.65 2.13 4.45
N GLY A 62 -8.79 1.53 4.83
CA GLY A 62 -10.12 2.07 4.55
C GLY A 62 -10.56 1.94 3.09
N LEU A 63 -9.93 1.04 2.33
CA LEU A 63 -10.27 0.79 0.92
C LEU A 63 -11.40 -0.23 0.83
N SER A 64 -12.35 0.05 -0.06
CA SER A 64 -13.44 -0.87 -0.40
C SER A 64 -13.03 -1.80 -1.54
N THR A 65 -13.80 -2.87 -1.78
CA THR A 65 -13.60 -3.75 -2.94
C THR A 65 -13.74 -3.05 -4.28
N SER A 66 -14.34 -1.85 -4.30
CA SER A 66 -14.40 -1.02 -5.50
C SER A 66 -13.10 -0.26 -5.77
N ASP A 67 -12.15 -0.25 -4.83
CA ASP A 67 -10.90 0.50 -4.90
C ASP A 67 -9.69 -0.38 -5.30
N TYR A 68 -9.84 -1.70 -5.23
CA TYR A 68 -8.77 -2.62 -5.59
C TYR A 68 -9.24 -3.89 -6.30
N SER A 69 -8.35 -4.51 -7.05
CA SER A 69 -8.50 -5.84 -7.64
C SER A 69 -7.28 -6.69 -7.30
N ILE A 70 -7.50 -7.96 -6.91
CA ILE A 70 -6.43 -8.92 -6.65
C ILE A 70 -6.69 -10.14 -7.53
N VAL A 71 -5.87 -10.29 -8.57
CA VAL A 71 -5.99 -11.35 -9.57
C VAL A 71 -4.76 -12.25 -9.56
N ASN A 72 -4.94 -13.50 -9.96
CA ASN A 72 -3.86 -14.46 -10.11
C ASN A 72 -3.53 -14.61 -11.60
N ALA A 73 -2.24 -14.61 -11.95
CA ALA A 73 -1.80 -14.73 -13.34
C ALA A 73 -1.95 -16.13 -13.95
N GLY A 74 -2.23 -17.17 -13.15
CA GLY A 74 -2.44 -18.54 -13.62
C GLY A 74 -1.24 -19.16 -14.33
N GLY A 75 -0.04 -18.59 -14.18
CA GLY A 75 1.20 -19.09 -14.78
C GLY A 75 1.41 -18.59 -16.21
N SER A 76 0.54 -17.70 -16.70
CA SER A 76 0.62 -17.15 -18.04
C SER A 76 1.41 -15.85 -18.05
N ALA A 77 2.53 -15.83 -18.77
CA ALA A 77 3.35 -14.62 -18.96
C ALA A 77 2.58 -13.50 -19.67
N SER A 78 1.67 -13.84 -20.60
CA SER A 78 0.83 -12.84 -21.28
C SER A 78 -0.16 -12.16 -20.33
N THR A 79 -0.53 -12.82 -19.24
CA THR A 79 -1.34 -12.23 -18.16
C THR A 79 -0.50 -11.39 -17.20
N GLN A 80 0.83 -11.59 -17.18
CA GLN A 80 1.78 -10.84 -16.32
C GLN A 80 2.38 -9.60 -16.97
N GLN A 81 2.44 -9.55 -18.30
CA GLN A 81 2.91 -8.39 -19.05
C GLN A 81 1.70 -7.61 -19.58
N THR A 82 1.32 -6.55 -18.85
CA THR A 82 0.40 -5.51 -19.33
C THR A 82 1.08 -4.16 -19.27
#